data_AF-A0A7L4HEG8-F1
#
_entry.id   AF-A0A7L4HEG8-F1
#
_cell.length_a   1.000
_cell.length_b   1.000
_cell.length_c   1.000
_cell.angle_alpha   90.00
_cell.angle_beta   90.00
_cell.angle_gamma   90.00
#
_symmetry.space_group_name_H-M   'P 1'
#
loop_
_entity.id
_entity.type
_entity.pdbx_description
1 polymer ?
#
loop_
_entity_poly.entity_id
_entity_poly.type
_entity_poly.pdbx_seq_one_letter_code
_entity_poly.pdbx_strand_id
1 'polypeptide(L)'
;PDLLETVKRKLFNEVEGTCTGKYGFVVAVTTIDNIGAGLIQPGRGFVLYPVKYKAIVFRPFKGQVVDAVVNQVNKVGLFCDIGPLSCFVSRHCIPPDMEFEPNSNPPCYKTADE
;
A
#
# COMPACT_ATOMS: atom_id res chain seq x y z
N PRO A 1 7.65 24.75 -22.33
CA PRO A 1 7.07 23.76 -21.39
C PRO A 1 5.91 23.01 -22.06
N ASP A 2 6.02 21.69 -22.17
CA ASP A 2 4.95 20.86 -22.73
C ASP A 2 3.82 20.72 -21.69
N LEU A 3 2.61 21.18 -22.06
CA LEU A 3 1.42 21.12 -21.22
C LEU A 3 1.08 19.68 -20.85
N LEU A 4 1.17 18.76 -21.82
CA LEU A 4 0.82 17.36 -21.60
C LEU A 4 1.79 16.72 -20.62
N GLU A 5 3.08 16.97 -20.78
CA GLU A 5 4.10 16.49 -19.85
C GLU A 5 3.88 17.01 -18.43
N THR A 6 3.45 18.27 -18.29
CA THR A 6 3.13 18.87 -16.99
C THR A 6 1.93 18.21 -16.33
N VAL A 7 0.87 17.92 -17.10
CA VAL A 7 -0.30 17.18 -16.61
C VAL A 7 0.08 15.76 -16.20
N LYS A 8 0.90 15.06 -17.00
CA LYS A 8 1.36 13.69 -16.68
C LYS A 8 2.15 13.65 -15.37
N ARG A 9 3.13 14.54 -15.22
CA ARG A 9 3.93 14.65 -13.99
C ARG A 9 3.06 14.97 -12.78
N LYS A 10 2.09 15.88 -12.92
CA LYS A 10 1.15 16.21 -11.85
C LYS A 10 0.31 14.99 -11.46
N LEU A 11 -0.19 14.23 -12.44
CA LEU A 11 -0.92 12.99 -12.18
C LEU A 11 -0.08 12.02 -11.35
N PHE A 12 1.14 11.68 -11.78
CA PHE A 12 2.00 10.73 -11.06
C PHE A 12 2.21 11.14 -9.61
N ASN A 13 2.57 12.40 -9.37
CA ASN A 13 2.81 12.94 -8.04
C ASN A 13 1.55 12.94 -7.14
N GLU A 14 0.36 13.11 -7.71
CA GLU A 14 -0.88 13.19 -6.95
C GLU A 14 -1.50 11.83 -6.66
N VAL A 15 -1.25 10.80 -7.49
CA VAL A 15 -1.94 9.51 -7.37
C VAL A 15 -1.05 8.36 -6.92
N GLU A 16 0.22 8.32 -7.32
CA GLU A 16 1.11 7.21 -6.93
C GLU A 16 1.43 7.25 -5.44
N GLY A 17 1.39 6.10 -4.78
CA GLY A 17 1.55 5.97 -3.33
C GLY A 17 0.32 6.34 -2.51
N THR A 18 -0.75 6.87 -3.13
CA THR A 18 -2.01 7.13 -2.41
C THR A 18 -2.75 5.84 -2.09
N CYS A 19 -3.60 5.89 -1.05
CA CYS A 19 -4.45 4.77 -0.65
C CYS A 19 -5.89 5.23 -0.44
N THR A 20 -6.84 4.47 -0.99
CA THR A 20 -8.28 4.72 -0.80
C THR A 20 -8.99 3.42 -0.43
N GLY A 21 -10.02 3.49 0.42
CA GLY A 21 -10.76 2.28 0.81
C GLY A 21 -11.47 1.56 -0.34
N LYS A 22 -11.82 2.30 -1.41
CA LYS A 22 -12.50 1.74 -2.58
C LYS A 22 -11.56 1.01 -3.53
N TYR A 23 -10.36 1.54 -3.75
CA TYR A 23 -9.44 1.04 -4.79
C TYR A 23 -8.15 0.41 -4.24
N GLY A 24 -7.85 0.59 -2.95
CA GLY A 24 -6.60 0.15 -2.33
C GLY A 24 -5.47 1.16 -2.52
N PHE A 25 -4.24 0.64 -2.44
CA PHE A 25 -3.00 1.38 -2.68
C PHE A 25 -2.74 1.50 -4.17
N VAL A 26 -2.46 2.70 -4.66
CA VAL A 26 -2.01 2.95 -6.04
C VAL A 26 -0.50 2.79 -6.06
N VAL A 27 0.00 1.70 -6.65
CA VAL A 27 1.44 1.39 -6.67
C VAL A 27 2.14 2.20 -7.75
N ALA A 28 1.61 2.16 -8.98
CA ALA A 28 2.18 2.87 -10.11
C ALA A 28 1.12 3.07 -11.21
N VAL A 29 1.18 4.21 -11.88
CA VAL A 29 0.40 4.50 -13.10
C VAL A 29 1.12 3.85 -14.28
N THR A 30 0.40 3.06 -15.07
CA THR A 30 0.99 2.32 -16.21
C THR A 30 0.78 3.05 -17.52
N THR A 31 -0.47 3.48 -17.78
CA THR A 31 -0.83 4.17 -19.02
C THR A 31 -1.79 5.31 -18.75
N ILE A 32 -1.68 6.37 -19.54
CA ILE A 32 -2.65 7.46 -19.57
C ILE A 32 -3.42 7.31 -20.87
N ASP A 33 -4.67 6.89 -20.76
CA ASP A 33 -5.52 6.56 -21.91
C ASP A 33 -6.07 7.83 -22.57
N ASN A 34 -6.46 8.83 -21.77
CA ASN A 34 -7.03 10.08 -22.29
C ASN A 34 -6.84 11.26 -21.32
N ILE A 35 -6.57 12.44 -21.87
CA ILE A 35 -6.61 13.72 -21.17
C ILE A 35 -7.73 14.53 -21.82
N GLY A 36 -8.83 14.72 -21.08
CA GLY A 36 -9.98 15.46 -21.59
C GLY A 36 -9.75 16.98 -21.66
N ALA A 37 -10.73 17.70 -22.20
CA ALA A 37 -10.66 19.14 -22.31
C ALA A 37 -10.54 19.82 -20.93
N GLY A 38 -9.64 20.80 -20.85
CA GLY A 38 -9.40 21.55 -19.62
C GLY A 38 -10.56 22.48 -19.30
N LEU A 39 -11.06 22.41 -18.06
CA LEU A 39 -12.09 23.31 -17.54
C LEU A 39 -11.43 24.43 -16.73
N ILE A 40 -11.56 25.67 -17.19
CA ILE A 40 -11.04 26.85 -16.48
C ILE A 40 -11.84 27.06 -15.19
N GLN A 41 -11.17 27.12 -14.06
CA GLN A 41 -11.79 27.40 -12.77
C GLN A 41 -11.99 28.92 -12.61
N PRO A 42 -13.24 29.39 -12.46
CA PRO A 42 -13.52 30.82 -12.31
C PRO A 42 -12.78 31.43 -11.11
N GLY A 43 -12.17 32.60 -11.31
CA GLY A 43 -11.56 33.39 -10.24
C GLY A 43 -10.23 32.88 -9.66
N ARG A 44 -9.71 31.73 -10.11
CA ARG A 44 -8.43 31.18 -9.60
C ARG A 44 -7.32 31.07 -10.65
N GLY A 45 -7.64 31.23 -11.93
CA GLY A 45 -6.67 31.09 -13.03
C GLY A 45 -6.14 29.66 -13.25
N PHE A 46 -6.67 28.66 -12.52
CA PHE A 46 -6.33 27.25 -12.70
C PHE A 46 -7.22 26.59 -13.75
N VAL A 47 -6.72 25.50 -14.34
CA VAL A 47 -7.46 24.66 -15.28
C VAL A 47 -7.49 23.23 -14.76
N LEU A 48 -8.67 22.61 -14.74
CA LEU A 48 -8.88 21.22 -14.31
C LEU A 48 -8.97 20.32 -15.54
N TYR A 49 -8.09 19.32 -15.61
CA TYR A 49 -8.08 18.33 -16.68
C TYR A 49 -8.58 16.99 -16.15
N PRO A 50 -9.71 16.45 -16.67
CA PRO A 50 -10.12 15.09 -16.35
C PRO A 50 -9.20 14.10 -17.07
N VAL A 51 -8.50 13.26 -16.31
CA VAL A 51 -7.53 12.29 -16.86
C VAL A 51 -8.02 10.86 -16.61
N LYS A 52 -8.10 10.07 -17.68
CA LYS A 52 -8.36 8.63 -17.61
C LYS A 52 -7.04 7.89 -17.72
N TYR A 53 -6.71 7.10 -16.71
CA TYR A 53 -5.45 6.36 -16.62
C TYR A 53 -5.68 4.95 -16.08
N LYS A 54 -4.70 4.07 -16.32
CA LYS A 54 -4.59 2.74 -15.73
C LYS A 54 -3.48 2.75 -14.70
N ALA A 55 -3.67 2.00 -13.64
CA ALA A 55 -2.69 1.85 -12.58
C ALA A 55 -2.65 0.42 -12.07
N ILE A 56 -1.48 0.01 -11.59
CA ILE A 56 -1.32 -1.17 -10.75
C ILE A 56 -1.76 -0.77 -9.35
N VAL A 57 -2.72 -1.50 -8.80
CA VAL A 57 -3.27 -1.25 -7.47
C VAL A 57 -3.13 -2.49 -6.60
N PHE A 58 -2.88 -2.29 -5.31
CA PHE A 58 -2.87 -3.34 -4.30
C PHE A 58 -4.05 -3.14 -3.35
N ARG A 59 -5.02 -4.06 -3.39
CA ARG A 59 -6.23 -4.01 -2.54
C ARG A 59 -6.41 -5.35 -1.82
N PRO A 60 -6.00 -5.46 -0.54
CA PRO A 60 -6.20 -6.68 0.22
C PRO A 60 -7.69 -6.96 0.46
N PHE A 61 -8.06 -8.23 0.61
CA PHE A 61 -9.43 -8.63 0.97
C PHE A 61 -9.45 -9.63 2.12
N LYS A 62 -10.59 -9.71 2.82
CA LYS A 62 -10.76 -10.59 3.97
C LYS A 62 -10.67 -12.05 3.55
N GLY A 63 -9.82 -12.82 4.23
CA GLY A 63 -9.58 -14.24 3.93
C GLY A 63 -8.59 -14.48 2.79
N GLN A 64 -7.97 -13.43 2.25
CA GLN A 64 -6.88 -13.58 1.31
C GLN A 64 -5.65 -14.18 1.99
N VAL A 65 -5.02 -15.15 1.35
CA VAL A 65 -3.72 -15.69 1.76
C VAL A 65 -2.64 -14.95 0.97
N VAL A 66 -1.68 -14.36 1.68
CA VAL A 66 -0.56 -13.60 1.11
C VAL A 66 0.69 -13.86 1.93
N ASP A 67 1.83 -13.82 1.26
CA ASP A 67 3.13 -13.86 1.93
C ASP A 67 3.44 -12.47 2.51
N ALA A 68 4.07 -12.46 3.68
CA ALA A 68 4.42 -11.24 4.40
C ALA A 68 5.84 -11.33 4.95
N VAL A 69 6.52 -10.18 5.04
CA VAL A 69 7.84 -10.07 5.64
C VAL A 69 7.68 -9.64 7.10
N VAL A 70 8.19 -10.43 8.04
CA VAL A 70 8.16 -10.07 9.46
C VAL A 70 9.14 -8.93 9.73
N ASN A 71 8.63 -7.83 10.27
CA ASN A 71 9.44 -6.67 10.64
C ASN A 71 9.76 -6.62 12.13
N GLN A 72 8.79 -7.00 12.96
CA GLN A 72 8.95 -6.98 14.41
C GLN A 72 8.22 -8.14 15.06
N VAL A 73 8.91 -8.78 15.99
CA VAL A 73 8.38 -9.86 16.82
C VAL A 73 8.28 -9.36 18.25
N ASN A 74 7.15 -9.60 18.91
CA ASN A 74 6.98 -9.28 20.32
C ASN A 74 5.97 -10.22 21.01
N LYS A 75 5.79 -10.03 22.31
CA LYS A 75 4.86 -10.84 23.12
C LYS A 75 3.38 -10.73 22.71
N VAL A 76 2.98 -9.66 22.01
CA VAL A 76 1.58 -9.48 21.58
C VAL A 76 1.29 -10.10 20.22
N GLY A 77 2.33 -10.34 19.41
CA GLY A 77 2.20 -10.97 18.10
C GLY A 77 3.35 -10.63 17.14
N LEU A 78 3.04 -10.62 15.85
CA LEU A 78 3.95 -10.33 14.75
C LEU A 78 3.47 -9.09 14.00
N PHE A 79 4.37 -8.15 13.76
CA PHE A 79 4.17 -7.08 12.79
C PHE A 79 4.87 -7.46 11.50
N CYS A 80 4.10 -7.52 10.42
CA CYS A 80 4.57 -7.93 9.10
C CYS A 80 4.17 -6.91 8.05
N ASP A 81 4.98 -6.74 7.00
CA ASP A 81 4.59 -5.97 5.83
C ASP A 81 4.25 -6.87 4.64
N ILE A 82 3.20 -6.48 3.91
CA ILE A 82 2.75 -7.07 2.66
C ILE A 82 2.82 -5.96 1.61
N GLY A 83 4.01 -5.77 1.03
CA GLY A 83 4.29 -4.60 0.20
C GLY A 83 4.05 -3.30 0.99
N PRO A 84 3.12 -2.41 0.57
CA PRO A 84 2.84 -1.15 1.27
C PRO A 84 1.89 -1.29 2.48
N LEU A 85 1.38 -2.49 2.78
CA LEU A 85 0.44 -2.73 3.86
C LEU A 85 1.15 -3.31 5.09
N SER A 86 1.03 -2.64 6.23
CA SER A 86 1.39 -3.23 7.51
C SER A 86 0.24 -4.06 8.07
N CYS A 87 0.57 -5.29 8.46
CA CYS A 87 -0.33 -6.29 9.01
C CYS A 87 0.14 -6.69 10.42
N PHE A 88 -0.83 -6.94 11.30
CA PHE A 88 -0.57 -7.44 12.64
C PHE A 88 -1.22 -8.79 12.82
N VAL A 89 -0.42 -9.80 13.17
CA VAL A 89 -0.87 -11.14 13.54
C VAL A 89 -0.83 -11.24 15.06
N SER A 90 -2.00 -11.22 15.69
CA SER A 90 -2.12 -11.38 17.14
C SER A 90 -1.63 -12.76 17.60
N ARG A 91 -1.01 -12.84 18.78
CA ARG A 91 -0.65 -14.11 19.46
C ARG A 91 -1.78 -15.12 19.50
N HIS A 92 -3.04 -14.66 19.59
CA HIS A 92 -4.23 -15.53 19.62
C HIS A 92 -4.55 -16.19 18.27
N CYS A 93 -4.00 -15.65 17.17
CA CYS A 93 -4.10 -16.22 15.83
C CYS A 93 -2.88 -17.07 15.46
N ILE A 94 -1.84 -17.08 16.30
CA ILE A 94 -0.65 -17.90 16.13
C ILE A 94 -0.91 -19.26 16.79
N PRO A 95 -0.48 -20.38 16.17
CA PRO A 95 -0.58 -21.69 16.78
C PRO A 95 -0.07 -21.73 18.24
N PRO A 96 -0.70 -22.53 19.13
CA PRO A 96 -0.39 -22.51 20.56
C PRO A 96 1.02 -23.03 20.88
N ASP A 97 1.54 -23.94 20.05
CA ASP A 97 2.87 -24.57 20.10
C ASP A 97 4.03 -23.62 19.73
N MET A 98 3.74 -22.45 19.15
CA MET A 98 4.74 -21.40 18.95
C MET A 98 4.78 -20.44 20.14
N GLU A 99 5.88 -20.45 20.88
CA GLU A 99 6.10 -19.60 22.06
C GLU A 99 7.03 -18.43 21.77
N PHE A 100 6.72 -17.27 22.37
CA PHE A 100 7.55 -16.08 22.24
C PHE A 100 8.77 -16.16 23.16
N GLU A 101 9.96 -16.09 22.58
CA GLU A 101 11.22 -16.10 23.31
C GLU A 101 11.87 -14.69 23.27
N PRO A 102 11.85 -13.92 24.38
CA PRO A 102 12.40 -12.56 24.41
C PRO A 102 13.93 -12.53 24.50
N ASN A 103 14.54 -13.63 24.96
CA ASN A 103 15.97 -13.72 25.24
C ASN A 103 16.79 -14.17 24.03
N SER A 104 16.14 -14.63 22.96
CA SER A 104 16.79 -14.92 21.69
C SER A 104 17.30 -13.61 21.07
N ASN A 105 18.38 -13.70 20.30
CA ASN A 105 18.94 -12.55 19.60
C ASN A 105 18.97 -12.82 18.09
N PRO A 106 17.95 -12.39 17.31
CA PRO A 106 16.82 -11.51 17.70
C PRO A 106 15.66 -12.26 18.38
N PRO A 107 14.76 -11.56 19.11
CA PRO A 107 13.54 -12.15 19.68
C PRO A 107 12.69 -12.84 18.61
N CYS A 108 12.15 -14.02 18.92
CA CYS A 108 11.45 -14.86 17.94
C CYS A 108 10.24 -15.59 18.54
N TYR A 109 9.46 -16.22 17.65
CA TYR A 109 8.56 -17.31 18.01
C TYR A 109 9.20 -18.62 17.56
N LYS A 110 9.19 -19.64 18.42
CA LYS A 110 9.74 -20.96 18.11
C LYS A 110 8.90 -22.07 18.74
N THR A 111 9.08 -23.29 18.26
CA THR A 111 8.47 -24.49 18.85
C THR A 111 9.39 -25.08 19.93
N ALA A 112 8.88 -26.00 20.75
CA ALA A 112 9.67 -26.65 21.79
C ALA A 112 10.79 -27.56 21.25
N ASP A 113 10.67 -27.99 20.00
CA ASP A 113 11.61 -28.90 19.33
C ASP A 113 12.79 -28.15 18.67
N GLU A 114 12.80 -26.81 18.72
CA GLU A 114 13.83 -25.91 18.18
C GLU A 114 14.49 -25.03 19.26
#